data_AF-A0A539E3F0-F1
#
_entry.id   AF-A0A539E3F0-F1
#
_cell.length_a   1.000
_cell.length_b   1.000
_cell.length_c   1.000
_cell.angle_alpha   90.00
_cell.angle_beta   90.00
_cell.angle_gamma   90.00
#
_symmetry.space_group_name_H-M   'P 1'
#
loop_
_entity.id
_entity.type
_entity.pdbx_description
1 polymer ?
#
loop_
_entity_poly.entity_id
_entity_poly.type
_entity_poly.pdbx_seq_one_letter_code
_entity_poly.pdbx_strand_id
1 'polypeptide(L)'
;MGVGASIWAVVGLLLHPVETLFVIWHIVVPVIPLLLFIVPGVWRNLCPIATLSQYPRLFKLSSNQPAPPWLTLYGGRISIALFLLLVSTRKVILDHNATALAWLLLLLGLVAIIMGVRYRGKSGWCTSLCPVHPVERLYN
;
A
#
# COMPACT_ATOMS: atom_id res chain seq x y z
N MET A 1 14.33 1.39 -3.26
CA MET A 1 14.13 -0.06 -3.07
C MET A 1 12.67 -0.49 -3.21
N GLY A 2 11.67 0.24 -2.67
CA GLY A 2 10.24 -0.15 -2.77
C GLY A 2 9.61 -0.18 -4.18
N VAL A 3 10.04 0.67 -5.13
CA VAL A 3 9.46 0.73 -6.49
C VAL A 3 9.74 -0.56 -7.28
N GLY A 4 10.92 -1.16 -7.10
CA GLY A 4 11.28 -2.43 -7.72
C GLY A 4 10.38 -3.58 -7.27
N ALA A 5 9.93 -3.58 -6.02
CA ALA A 5 8.99 -4.58 -5.50
C ALA A 5 7.57 -4.42 -6.07
N SER A 6 7.12 -3.18 -6.32
CA SER A 6 5.84 -2.90 -6.99
C SER A 6 5.86 -3.39 -8.45
N ILE A 7 6.93 -3.07 -9.18
CA ILE A 7 7.08 -3.46 -10.58
C ILE A 7 7.25 -4.99 -10.67
N TRP A 8 8.04 -5.59 -9.79
CA TRP A 8 8.19 -7.05 -9.70
C TRP A 8 6.87 -7.74 -9.37
N ALA A 9 6.08 -7.20 -8.44
CA ALA A 9 4.77 -7.76 -8.11
C ALA A 9 3.80 -7.67 -9.29
N VAL A 10 3.73 -6.53 -10.00
CA VAL A 10 2.82 -6.37 -11.15
C VAL A 10 3.29 -7.21 -12.34
N VAL A 11 4.58 -7.15 -12.69
CA VAL A 11 5.15 -7.89 -13.84
C VAL A 11 5.14 -9.40 -13.58
N GLY A 12 5.49 -9.84 -12.37
CA GLY A 12 5.45 -11.24 -12.00
C GLY A 12 4.03 -11.81 -12.02
N LEU A 13 3.03 -11.02 -11.62
CA LEU A 13 1.62 -11.41 -11.66
C LEU A 13 1.03 -11.45 -13.07
N LEU A 14 1.61 -10.68 -14.01
CA LEU A 14 1.27 -10.70 -15.44
C LEU A 14 1.96 -11.84 -16.21
N LEU A 15 3.18 -12.24 -15.83
CA LEU A 15 3.95 -13.28 -16.52
C LEU A 15 3.74 -14.68 -15.95
N HIS A 16 3.63 -14.81 -14.61
CA HIS A 16 3.46 -16.09 -13.91
C HIS A 16 2.46 -15.94 -12.76
N PRO A 17 1.14 -15.89 -13.06
CA PRO A 17 0.11 -15.53 -12.10
C PRO A 17 0.02 -16.49 -10.90
N VAL A 18 0.26 -17.79 -11.11
CA VAL A 18 0.10 -18.81 -10.05
C VAL A 18 1.27 -18.79 -9.07
N GLU A 19 2.51 -18.71 -9.58
CA GLU A 19 3.73 -18.72 -8.75
C GLU A 19 3.87 -17.44 -7.93
N THR A 20 3.55 -16.29 -8.51
CA THR A 20 3.58 -15.02 -7.75
C THR A 20 2.48 -14.94 -6.70
N LEU A 21 1.29 -15.50 -6.95
CA LEU A 21 0.24 -15.57 -5.92
C LEU A 21 0.73 -16.37 -4.71
N PHE A 22 1.37 -17.51 -4.97
CA PHE A 22 1.91 -18.38 -3.92
C PHE A 22 2.96 -17.65 -3.08
N VAL A 23 3.93 -16.99 -3.71
CA VAL A 23 4.99 -16.25 -3.00
C VAL A 23 4.42 -15.08 -2.19
N ILE A 24 3.48 -14.31 -2.74
CA ILE A 24 2.88 -13.18 -2.02
C ILE A 24 2.12 -13.68 -0.77
N TRP A 25 1.33 -14.74 -0.91
CA TRP A 25 0.49 -15.20 0.21
C TRP A 25 1.22 -16.06 1.24
N HIS A 26 2.13 -16.95 0.82
CA HIS A 26 2.83 -17.87 1.74
C HIS A 26 4.14 -17.31 2.29
N ILE A 27 4.74 -16.32 1.63
CA ILE A 27 6.02 -15.74 2.08
C ILE A 27 5.80 -14.31 2.54
N VAL A 28 5.22 -13.44 1.69
CA VAL A 28 5.13 -12.01 2.02
C VAL A 28 4.16 -11.75 3.17
N VAL A 29 2.94 -12.30 3.13
CA VAL A 29 1.94 -12.06 4.18
C VAL A 29 2.36 -12.49 5.60
N PRO A 30 2.99 -13.66 5.84
CA PRO A 30 3.47 -14.00 7.19
C PRO A 30 4.70 -13.20 7.61
N VAL A 31 5.53 -12.73 6.68
CA VAL A 31 6.69 -11.89 6.98
C VAL A 31 6.28 -10.47 7.40
N ILE A 32 5.15 -9.95 6.90
CA ILE A 32 4.68 -8.59 7.21
C ILE A 32 4.43 -8.37 8.72
N PRO A 33 3.63 -9.20 9.44
CA PRO A 33 3.42 -9.08 10.88
C PRO A 33 4.74 -9.14 11.67
N LEU A 34 5.65 -10.02 11.25
CA LEU A 34 6.97 -10.14 11.88
C LEU A 34 7.76 -8.84 11.75
N LEU A 35 7.73 -8.23 10.56
CA LEU A 35 8.41 -6.96 10.29
C LEU A 35 7.80 -5.78 11.05
N LEU A 36 6.46 -5.74 11.14
CA LEU A 36 5.71 -4.73 11.89
C LEU A 36 5.97 -4.83 13.40
N PHE A 37 6.14 -6.03 13.93
CA PHE A 37 6.48 -6.26 15.33
C PHE A 37 7.89 -5.77 15.69
N ILE A 38 8.85 -5.91 14.77
CA ILE A 38 10.25 -5.58 15.00
C ILE A 38 10.55 -4.09 14.77
N VAL A 39 10.22 -3.54 13.60
CA VAL A 39 10.43 -2.11 13.29
C VAL A 39 9.34 -1.56 12.36
N PRO A 40 8.28 -0.95 12.90
CA PRO A 40 7.20 -0.37 12.08
C PRO A 40 7.69 0.73 11.12
N GLY A 41 8.75 1.46 11.49
CA GLY A 41 9.37 2.47 10.63
C GLY A 41 10.00 1.92 9.34
N VAL A 42 10.48 0.66 9.35
CA VAL A 42 11.07 0.01 8.17
C VAL A 42 9.99 -0.35 7.16
N TRP A 43 8.82 -0.80 7.63
CA TRP A 43 7.69 -1.13 6.77
C TRP A 43 7.25 0.05 5.89
N ARG A 44 7.20 1.27 6.46
CA ARG A 44 6.84 2.49 5.69
C ARG A 44 7.86 2.89 4.62
N ASN A 45 9.06 2.33 4.64
CA ASN A 45 10.10 2.55 3.63
C ASN A 45 10.23 1.37 2.66
N LEU A 46 9.89 0.16 3.11
CA LEU A 46 9.81 -1.03 2.27
C LEU A 46 8.53 -1.06 1.42
N CYS A 47 7.44 -0.45 1.92
CA CYS A 47 6.15 -0.46 1.26
C CYS A 47 6.26 0.13 -0.17
N PRO A 48 5.92 -0.67 -1.20
CA PRO A 48 6.04 -0.24 -2.58
C PRO A 48 5.17 0.98 -2.90
N ILE A 49 3.93 0.97 -2.38
CA ILE A 49 2.92 2.00 -2.61
C ILE A 49 3.29 3.31 -1.89
N ALA A 50 3.81 3.22 -0.67
CA ALA A 50 4.33 4.38 0.06
C ALA A 50 5.50 5.02 -0.70
N THR A 51 6.42 4.20 -1.22
CA THR A 51 7.54 4.68 -2.02
C THR A 51 7.06 5.31 -3.34
N LEU A 52 6.05 4.72 -3.99
CA LEU A 52 5.41 5.27 -5.19
C LEU A 52 4.82 6.66 -4.93
N SER A 53 4.16 6.86 -3.78
CA SER A 53 3.60 8.18 -3.43
C SER A 53 4.66 9.25 -3.21
N GLN A 54 5.91 8.86 -2.94
CA GLN A 54 7.03 9.80 -2.78
C GLN A 54 7.77 10.09 -4.09
N TYR A 55 7.53 9.29 -5.13
CA TYR A 55 8.16 9.45 -6.44
C TYR A 55 7.92 10.83 -7.09
N PRO A 56 6.69 11.40 -7.07
CA PRO A 56 6.42 12.73 -7.62
C PRO A 56 7.24 13.86 -6.98
N ARG A 57 7.68 13.67 -5.73
CA ARG A 57 8.52 14.63 -5.01
C ARG A 57 9.94 14.65 -5.54
N LEU A 58 10.47 13.50 -5.97
CA LEU A 58 11.79 13.40 -6.61
C LEU A 58 11.81 14.20 -7.93
N PHE A 59 10.71 14.18 -8.67
CA PHE A 59 10.53 14.92 -9.93
C PHE A 59 10.11 16.38 -9.74
N LYS A 60 10.10 16.90 -8.49
CA LYS A 60 9.61 18.26 -8.15
C LYS A 60 8.18 18.57 -8.63
N LEU A 61 7.41 17.55 -9.00
CA LEU A 61 6.02 17.67 -9.46
C LEU A 61 5.01 17.69 -8.30
N SER A 62 5.48 17.45 -7.07
CA SER A 62 4.65 17.40 -5.87
C SER A 62 4.26 18.80 -5.39
N SER A 63 2.96 19.02 -5.25
CA SER A 63 2.38 20.22 -4.65
C SER A 63 2.67 20.25 -3.15
N ASN A 64 3.17 21.39 -2.65
CA ASN A 64 3.54 21.56 -1.24
C ASN A 64 2.33 21.75 -0.30
N GLN A 65 1.12 21.41 -0.76
CA GLN A 65 -0.10 21.62 0.01
C GLN A 65 -0.22 20.58 1.13
N PRO A 66 -0.47 21.00 2.38
CA PRO A 66 -0.78 20.06 3.46
C PRO A 66 -2.08 19.31 3.13
N ALA A 67 -2.17 18.06 3.58
CA ALA A 67 -3.41 17.30 3.47
C ALA A 67 -4.53 18.03 4.24
N PRO A 68 -5.75 18.11 3.70
CA PRO A 68 -6.82 18.83 4.35
C PRO A 68 -7.23 18.13 5.65
N PRO A 69 -7.71 18.88 6.67
CA PRO A 69 -7.97 18.35 8.00
C PRO A 69 -9.03 17.24 8.01
N TRP A 70 -10.01 17.28 7.11
CA TRP A 70 -10.99 16.20 6.98
C TRP A 70 -10.33 14.86 6.60
N LEU A 71 -9.29 14.88 5.76
CA LEU A 71 -8.64 13.67 5.27
C LEU A 71 -7.78 13.01 6.36
N THR A 72 -7.22 13.80 7.28
CA THR A 72 -6.48 13.28 8.45
C THR A 72 -7.43 12.83 9.55
N LEU A 73 -8.56 13.52 9.75
CA LEU A 73 -9.60 13.17 10.73
C LEU A 73 -10.36 11.89 10.37
N TYR A 74 -10.78 11.74 9.10
CA TYR A 74 -11.46 10.54 8.62
C TYR A 74 -10.50 9.41 8.22
N GLY A 75 -9.21 9.70 8.09
CA GLY A 75 -8.19 8.76 7.64
C GLY A 75 -8.15 7.45 8.44
N GLY A 76 -8.33 7.52 9.76
CA GLY A 76 -8.41 6.33 10.61
C GLY A 76 -9.60 5.42 10.26
N ARG A 77 -10.80 6.00 10.07
CA ARG A 77 -12.00 5.25 9.69
C ARG A 77 -11.89 4.65 8.29
N ILE A 78 -11.37 5.43 7.33
CA ILE A 78 -11.16 4.97 5.95
C ILE A 78 -10.16 3.81 5.94
N SER A 79 -9.06 3.92 6.69
CA SER A 79 -8.04 2.87 6.75
C SER A 79 -8.56 1.57 7.37
N ILE A 80 -9.38 1.66 8.44
CA ILE A 80 -10.02 0.49 9.07
C ILE A 80 -11.02 -0.16 8.11
N ALA A 81 -11.88 0.63 7.46
CA ALA A 81 -12.84 0.12 6.49
C ALA A 81 -12.12 -0.57 5.32
N LEU A 82 -11.06 0.04 4.79
CA LEU A 82 -10.28 -0.51 3.68
C LEU A 82 -9.55 -1.80 4.09
N PHE A 83 -9.02 -1.86 5.33
CA PHE A 83 -8.40 -3.08 5.87
C PHE A 83 -9.42 -4.23 5.96
N LEU A 84 -10.59 -3.98 6.55
CA LEU A 84 -11.65 -4.99 6.66
C LEU A 84 -12.14 -5.46 5.30
N LEU A 85 -12.26 -4.53 4.34
CA LEU A 85 -12.69 -4.83 2.97
C LEU A 85 -11.64 -5.67 2.25
N LEU A 86 -10.34 -5.33 2.37
CA LEU A 86 -9.23 -6.11 1.82
C LEU A 86 -9.16 -7.52 2.43
N VAL A 87 -9.30 -7.64 3.75
CA VAL A 87 -9.25 -8.94 4.45
C VAL A 87 -10.45 -9.81 4.08
N SER A 88 -11.62 -9.22 3.90
CA SER A 88 -12.82 -9.97 3.47
C SER A 88 -12.73 -10.38 2.00
N THR A 89 -12.31 -9.46 1.12
CA THR A 89 -12.15 -9.68 -0.32
C THR A 89 -11.02 -10.66 -0.62
N ARG A 90 -10.01 -10.74 0.26
CA ARG A 90 -8.89 -11.69 0.17
C ARG A 90 -9.37 -13.13 -0.07
N LYS A 91 -10.21 -13.65 0.83
CA LYS A 91 -10.63 -15.07 0.83
C LYS A 91 -11.56 -15.41 -0.33
N VAL A 92 -12.28 -14.42 -0.86
CA VAL A 92 -13.35 -14.66 -1.84
C VAL A 92 -12.88 -14.47 -3.28
N ILE A 93 -12.04 -13.45 -3.54
CA ILE A 93 -11.74 -13.00 -4.91
C ILE A 93 -10.24 -13.08 -5.22
N LEU A 94 -9.38 -12.70 -4.27
CA LEU A 94 -7.95 -12.51 -4.52
C LEU A 94 -7.15 -13.82 -4.55
N ASP A 95 -7.65 -14.89 -3.94
CA ASP A 95 -6.96 -16.19 -3.94
C ASP A 95 -7.19 -17.00 -5.23
N HIS A 96 -8.24 -16.68 -5.99
CA HIS A 96 -8.58 -17.40 -7.23
C HIS A 96 -8.29 -16.60 -8.50
N ASN A 97 -8.16 -15.27 -8.43
CA ASN A 97 -7.98 -14.42 -9.61
C ASN A 97 -6.76 -13.49 -9.46
N ALA A 98 -5.63 -13.88 -10.04
CA ALA A 98 -4.41 -13.06 -10.10
C ALA A 98 -4.63 -11.71 -10.80
N THR A 99 -5.49 -11.67 -11.81
CA THR A 99 -5.83 -10.45 -12.56
C THR A 99 -6.56 -9.42 -11.70
N ALA A 100 -7.44 -9.85 -10.80
CA ALA A 100 -8.14 -8.96 -9.87
C ALA A 100 -7.16 -8.31 -8.88
N LEU A 101 -6.19 -9.08 -8.40
CA LEU A 101 -5.14 -8.59 -7.51
C LEU A 101 -4.22 -7.59 -8.23
N ALA A 102 -3.87 -7.83 -9.50
CA ALA A 102 -3.08 -6.93 -10.33
C ALA A 102 -3.77 -5.56 -10.50
N TRP A 103 -5.05 -5.57 -10.87
CA TRP A 103 -5.85 -4.34 -11.03
C TRP A 103 -5.99 -3.56 -9.73
N LEU A 104 -6.18 -4.26 -8.61
CA LEU A 104 -6.25 -3.64 -7.29
C LEU A 104 -4.93 -2.94 -6.94
N LEU A 105 -3.79 -3.61 -7.13
CA LEU A 105 -2.46 -3.01 -6.88
C LEU A 105 -2.18 -1.81 -7.79
N LEU A 106 -2.57 -1.90 -9.07
CA LEU A 106 -2.46 -0.79 -10.02
C LEU A 106 -3.33 0.41 -9.59
N LEU A 107 -4.60 0.18 -9.24
CA LEU A 107 -5.51 1.22 -8.75
C LEU A 107 -4.96 1.89 -7.49
N LEU A 108 -4.55 1.11 -6.49
CA LEU A 108 -3.97 1.64 -5.25
C LEU A 108 -2.67 2.43 -5.53
N GLY A 109 -1.82 1.94 -6.45
CA GLY A 109 -0.61 2.65 -6.88
C GLY A 109 -0.90 3.97 -7.58
N LEU A 110 -1.90 4.00 -8.45
CA LEU A 110 -2.31 5.20 -9.20
C LEU A 110 -2.88 6.26 -8.25
N VAL A 111 -3.76 5.85 -7.32
CA VAL A 111 -4.28 6.74 -6.26
C VAL A 111 -3.14 7.26 -5.39
N ALA A 112 -2.17 6.43 -5.04
CA ALA A 112 -1.00 6.84 -4.27
C ALA A 112 -0.13 7.89 -5.00
N ILE A 113 0.04 7.75 -6.32
CA ILE A 113 0.74 8.74 -7.16
C ILE A 113 -0.05 10.05 -7.20
N ILE A 114 -1.36 10.00 -7.47
CA ILE A 114 -2.22 11.20 -7.51
C ILE A 114 -2.15 11.95 -6.17
N MET A 115 -2.26 11.21 -5.05
CA MET A 115 -2.15 11.77 -3.71
C MET A 115 -0.76 12.36 -3.44
N GLY A 116 0.31 11.75 -3.95
CA GLY A 116 1.69 12.23 -3.84
C GLY A 116 2.00 13.48 -4.68
N VAL A 117 1.32 13.63 -5.82
CA VAL A 117 1.36 14.86 -6.63
C VAL A 117 0.58 15.98 -5.92
N ARG A 118 -0.56 15.66 -5.30
CA ARG A 118 -1.48 16.67 -4.76
C ARG A 118 -1.16 17.13 -3.33
N TYR A 119 -0.58 16.26 -2.50
CA TYR A 119 -0.35 16.51 -1.08
C TYR A 119 1.10 16.29 -0.66
N ARG A 120 1.53 17.06 0.34
CA ARG A 120 2.92 17.07 0.82
C ARG A 120 3.29 15.79 1.57
N GLY A 121 4.22 15.01 1.00
CA GLY A 121 4.91 13.93 1.71
C GLY A 121 4.09 12.64 1.91
N LYS A 122 4.44 11.85 2.94
CA LYS A 122 3.82 10.54 3.20
C LYS A 122 2.39 10.63 3.78
N SER A 123 1.93 11.82 4.15
CA SER A 123 0.66 12.00 4.88
C SER A 123 -0.59 11.78 4.02
N GLY A 124 -0.50 11.91 2.68
CA GLY A 124 -1.65 11.68 1.80
C GLY A 124 -2.10 10.21 1.77
N TRP A 125 -1.16 9.29 1.55
CA TRP A 125 -1.47 7.85 1.49
C TRP A 125 -1.25 7.13 2.82
N CYS A 126 -0.06 7.28 3.43
CA CYS A 126 0.34 6.45 4.56
C CYS A 126 -0.46 6.74 5.84
N THR A 127 -0.97 7.97 6.01
CA THR A 127 -1.75 8.37 7.19
C THR A 127 -3.27 8.25 6.97
N SER A 128 -3.74 8.43 5.74
CA SER A 128 -5.18 8.56 5.48
C SER A 128 -5.83 7.37 4.76
N LEU A 129 -5.08 6.60 3.97
CA LEU A 129 -5.64 5.49 3.19
C LEU A 129 -4.91 4.15 3.37
N CYS A 130 -3.78 4.12 4.09
CA CYS A 130 -3.01 2.90 4.24
C CYS A 130 -3.76 1.88 5.12
N PRO A 131 -4.12 0.71 4.58
CA PRO A 131 -4.89 -0.29 5.34
C PRO A 131 -4.09 -0.89 6.50
N VAL A 132 -2.76 -0.81 6.48
CA VAL A 132 -1.88 -1.34 7.55
C VAL A 132 -1.65 -0.32 8.67
N HIS A 133 -1.99 0.95 8.46
CA HIS A 133 -1.79 2.01 9.45
C HIS A 133 -2.52 1.78 10.79
N PRO A 134 -3.75 1.24 10.84
CA PRO A 134 -4.41 0.91 12.11
C PRO A 134 -3.65 -0.14 12.90
N VAL A 135 -3.08 -1.15 12.21
CA VAL A 135 -2.30 -2.23 12.83
C VAL A 135 -0.99 -1.68 13.37
N GLU A 136 -0.30 -0.83 12.61
CA GLU A 136 0.93 -0.14 13.06
C GLU A 136 0.70 0.67 14.35
N ARG A 137 -0.47 1.32 14.49
CA ARG A 137 -0.85 2.09 15.69
C ARG A 137 -1.22 1.23 16.91
N LEU A 138 -1.50 -0.06 16.72
CA LEU A 138 -1.77 -0.97 17.83
C LEU A 138 -0.47 -1.51 18.46
N TYR A 139 0.62 -1.55 17.69
CA TYR A 139 1.91 -2.07 18.16
C TYR A 139 2.87 -0.98 18.70
N ASN A 140 2.53 0.29 18.58
CA ASN A 140 3.35 1.43 19.05
C ASN A 140 2.50 2.53 19.66
#